data_AF-A0A3S4VE44-F1
#
_entry.id   AF-A0A3S4VE44-F1
#
_cell.length_a   1.000
_cell.length_b   1.000
_cell.length_c   1.000
_cell.angle_alpha   90.00
_cell.angle_beta   90.00
_cell.angle_gamma   90.00
#
_symmetry.space_group_name_H-M   'P 1'
#
loop_
_entity.id
_entity.type
_entity.pdbx_description
1 polymer ?
#
loop_
_entity_poly.entity_id
_entity_poly.type
_entity_poly.pdbx_seq_one_letter_code
_entity_poly.pdbx_strand_id
1 'polypeptide(L)'
;MYEIRSLTNIGLAYPKLSDWKKWLQEDFELLHTETAIEELCFPTPLDVLKHLKQTGVTATGQGTWTKQKLQTFIDQYQQCFSLSDHQVRLTYQPLWIVARYKR
;
A
#
# COMPACT_ATOMS: atom_id res chain seq x y z
N MET A 1 0.04 -1.12 2.55
CA MET A 1 0.70 -2.02 1.60
C MET A 1 1.50 -3.05 2.38
N TYR A 2 0.98 -4.27 2.48
CA TYR A 2 1.49 -5.30 3.37
C TYR A 2 2.77 -5.94 2.83
N GLU A 3 2.75 -6.40 1.57
CA GLU A 3 3.81 -7.17 0.92
C GLU A 3 5.14 -6.41 0.88
N ILE A 4 5.09 -5.14 0.46
CA ILE A 4 6.27 -4.27 0.38
C ILE A 4 6.90 -4.08 1.75
N ARG A 5 6.07 -3.77 2.76
CA ARG A 5 6.56 -3.57 4.13
C ARG A 5 7.14 -4.86 4.71
N SER A 6 6.53 -6.00 4.42
CA SER A 6 7.00 -7.32 4.88
C SER A 6 8.37 -7.69 4.31
N LEU A 7 8.65 -7.38 3.04
CA LEU A 7 9.93 -7.75 2.39
C LEU A 7 11.05 -6.72 2.57
N THR A 8 10.69 -5.44 2.59
CA THR A 8 11.69 -4.36 2.56
C THR A 8 11.86 -3.66 3.91
N ASN A 9 10.94 -3.90 4.86
CA ASN A 9 10.77 -3.12 6.08
C ASN A 9 10.60 -1.60 5.84
N ILE A 10 10.34 -1.23 4.59
CA ILE A 10 10.18 0.14 4.12
C ILE A 10 8.69 0.32 3.76
N GLY A 11 8.08 1.38 4.27
CA GLY A 11 6.68 1.66 3.99
C GLY A 11 6.23 2.98 4.60
N LEU A 12 5.21 3.58 3.97
CA LEU A 12 4.55 4.75 4.53
C LEU A 12 3.76 4.35 5.79
N ALA A 13 3.84 5.19 6.81
CA ALA A 13 3.05 5.04 8.02
C ALA A 13 1.64 5.61 7.77
N TYR A 14 0.68 4.72 7.52
CA TYR A 14 -0.73 5.12 7.35
C TYR A 14 -1.44 5.11 8.72
N PRO A 15 -2.12 6.21 9.10
CA PRO A 15 -2.95 6.25 10.31
C PRO A 15 -4.14 5.28 10.21
N LYS A 16 -4.65 4.84 11.35
CA LYS A 16 -5.85 4.01 11.40
C LYS A 16 -7.09 4.87 11.16
N LEU A 17 -8.20 4.24 10.77
CA LEU A 17 -9.49 4.92 10.61
C LEU A 17 -9.91 5.67 11.88
N SER A 18 -9.59 5.15 13.08
CA SER A 18 -9.85 5.82 14.36
C SER A 18 -9.13 7.15 14.50
N ASP A 19 -7.90 7.25 13.99
CA ASP A 19 -7.09 8.47 14.07
C ASP A 19 -7.71 9.56 13.19
N TRP A 20 -8.08 9.20 11.96
CA TRP A 20 -8.80 10.08 11.04
C TRP A 20 -10.14 10.56 11.60
N LYS A 21 -10.92 9.66 12.21
CA LYS A 21 -12.20 10.02 12.85
C LYS A 21 -11.97 11.08 13.93
N LYS A 22 -10.98 10.86 14.80
CA LYS A 22 -10.64 11.79 15.88
C LYS A 22 -10.23 13.16 15.35
N TRP A 23 -9.38 13.22 14.33
CA TRP A 23 -8.90 14.49 13.77
C TRP A 23 -10.01 15.29 13.08
N LEU A 24 -10.91 14.62 12.35
CA LEU A 24 -11.94 15.31 11.56
C LEU A 24 -13.18 15.69 12.38
N GLN A 25 -13.46 14.98 13.47
CA GLN A 25 -14.65 15.22 14.30
C GLN A 25 -14.67 16.58 15.00
N GLU A 26 -13.56 17.32 15.06
CA GLU A 26 -13.53 18.68 15.60
C GLU A 26 -14.38 19.62 14.71
N ASP A 27 -14.03 19.71 13.43
CA ASP A 27 -14.61 20.66 12.48
C ASP A 27 -15.71 20.08 11.58
N PHE A 28 -15.81 18.76 11.48
CA PHE A 28 -16.71 18.08 10.55
C PHE A 28 -17.66 17.10 11.23
N GLU A 29 -18.87 17.01 10.68
CA GLU A 29 -19.78 15.90 10.88
C GLU A 29 -19.41 14.78 9.90
N LEU A 30 -19.06 13.60 10.44
CA LEU A 30 -18.73 12.44 9.63
C LEU A 30 -20.01 11.73 9.19
N LEU A 31 -20.32 11.82 7.89
CA LEU A 31 -21.50 11.21 7.29
C LEU A 31 -21.26 9.75 6.91
N HIS A 32 -20.06 9.45 6.43
CA HIS A 32 -19.64 8.08 6.08
C HIS A 32 -18.14 7.91 6.32
N THR A 33 -17.76 6.74 6.82
CA THR A 33 -16.36 6.34 6.90
C THR A 33 -16.25 4.86 6.62
N GLU A 34 -15.36 4.49 5.72
CA GLU A 34 -15.22 3.11 5.29
C GLU A 34 -13.77 2.80 4.96
N THR A 35 -13.43 1.54 5.14
CA THR A 35 -12.16 0.97 4.69
C THR A 35 -12.42 -0.44 4.19
N ALA A 36 -11.70 -0.84 3.16
CA ALA A 36 -11.74 -2.19 2.61
C ALA A 36 -10.32 -2.71 2.46
N ILE A 37 -10.16 -4.02 2.34
CA ILE A 37 -8.89 -4.64 1.94
C ILE A 37 -9.08 -5.06 0.50
N GLU A 38 -8.24 -4.50 -0.37
CA GLU A 38 -8.28 -4.74 -1.81
C GLU A 38 -6.96 -5.36 -2.26
N GLU A 39 -7.05 -6.34 -3.16
CA GLU A 39 -5.89 -6.99 -3.78
C GLU A 39 -5.81 -6.62 -5.26
N LEU A 40 -4.66 -6.11 -5.67
CA LEU A 40 -4.34 -5.89 -7.09
C LEU A 40 -3.46 -7.03 -7.57
N CYS A 41 -3.78 -7.59 -8.74
CA CYS A 41 -2.97 -8.60 -9.39
C CYS A 41 -2.00 -7.97 -10.39
N PHE A 42 -0.74 -8.42 -10.36
CA PHE A 42 0.29 -7.98 -11.28
C PHE A 42 0.96 -9.18 -11.95
N PRO A 43 1.33 -9.09 -13.25
CA PRO A 43 2.03 -10.17 -13.94
C PRO A 43 3.36 -10.55 -13.31
N THR A 44 4.09 -9.56 -12.77
CA THR A 44 5.40 -9.78 -12.14
C THR A 44 5.62 -8.88 -10.93
N PRO A 45 6.52 -9.25 -9.99
CA PRO A 45 6.94 -8.34 -8.91
C PRO A 45 7.54 -7.03 -9.42
N LEU A 46 8.12 -7.02 -10.62
CA LEU A 46 8.66 -5.81 -11.22
C LEU A 46 7.53 -4.82 -11.58
N ASP A 47 6.36 -5.32 -12.00
CA ASP A 47 5.22 -4.48 -12.32
C ASP A 47 4.60 -3.88 -11.05
N VAL A 48 4.68 -4.56 -9.91
CA VAL A 48 4.38 -3.98 -8.60
C VAL A 48 5.29 -2.76 -8.33
N LEU A 49 6.61 -2.91 -8.49
CA LEU A 49 7.55 -1.79 -8.28
C LEU A 49 7.28 -0.62 -9.23
N LYS A 50 6.97 -0.89 -10.51
CA LYS A 50 6.59 0.15 -11.47
C LYS A 50 5.31 0.87 -11.05
N HIS A 51 4.30 0.13 -10.60
CA HIS A 51 3.05 0.70 -10.11
C HIS A 51 3.28 1.64 -8.92
N LEU A 52 4.09 1.23 -7.94
CA LEU A 52 4.45 2.06 -6.79
C LEU A 52 5.21 3.33 -7.20
N LYS A 53 6.05 3.24 -8.24
CA LYS A 53 6.76 4.39 -8.81
C LYS A 53 5.81 5.37 -9.49
N GLN A 54 4.85 4.86 -10.26
CA GLN A 54 3.86 5.68 -10.99
C GLN A 54 2.88 6.39 -10.06
N THR A 55 2.53 5.76 -8.93
CA THR A 55 1.60 6.30 -7.93
C THR A 55 2.27 7.17 -6.87
N GLY A 56 3.60 7.33 -6.92
CA GLY A 56 4.36 8.15 -5.97
C GLY A 56 4.41 7.62 -4.54
N VAL A 57 3.86 6.44 -4.26
CA VAL A 57 3.88 5.80 -2.92
C VAL A 57 5.13 4.95 -2.70
N THR A 58 6.21 5.27 -3.42
CA THR A 58 7.48 4.57 -3.27
C THR A 58 8.21 5.11 -2.04
N ALA A 59 8.20 4.35 -0.95
CA ALA A 59 9.02 4.64 0.22
C ALA A 59 10.52 4.34 0.00
N THR A 60 10.96 4.11 -1.24
CA THR A 60 12.33 3.68 -1.63
C THR A 60 13.41 4.75 -1.52
N GLY A 61 13.21 5.79 -0.71
CA GLY A 61 14.18 6.87 -0.50
C GLY A 61 15.44 6.47 0.26
N GLN A 62 15.54 5.25 0.80
CA GLN A 62 16.62 4.87 1.73
C GLN A 62 17.67 3.89 1.18
N GLY A 63 17.76 3.65 -0.15
CA GLY A 63 18.89 2.89 -0.66
C GLY A 63 18.94 2.66 -2.18
N THR A 64 20.16 2.49 -2.68
CA THR A 64 20.42 2.11 -4.07
C THR A 64 19.92 0.70 -4.36
N TRP A 65 19.05 0.56 -5.36
CA TRP A 65 18.66 -0.73 -5.93
C TRP A 65 19.80 -1.27 -6.78
N THR A 66 20.60 -2.17 -6.22
CA THR A 66 21.56 -2.94 -7.00
C THR A 66 20.85 -4.08 -7.75
N LYS A 67 21.46 -4.59 -8.82
CA LYS A 67 20.92 -5.74 -9.57
C LYS A 67 20.63 -6.94 -8.65
N GLN A 68 21.52 -7.20 -7.68
CA GLN A 68 21.36 -8.28 -6.71
C GLN A 68 20.16 -8.05 -5.78
N LYS A 69 20.00 -6.85 -5.21
CA LYS A 69 18.86 -6.51 -4.35
C LYS A 69 17.53 -6.64 -5.09
N LEU A 70 17.49 -6.20 -6.35
CA LEU A 70 16.31 -6.34 -7.20
C LEU A 70 15.96 -7.81 -7.43
N GLN A 71 16.95 -8.66 -7.73
CA GLN A 71 16.72 -10.09 -7.93
C GLN A 71 16.22 -10.76 -6.64
N THR A 72 16.87 -10.50 -5.51
CA THR A 72 16.42 -11.02 -4.21
C THR A 72 14.99 -10.61 -3.88
N PHE A 73 14.63 -9.35 -4.16
CA PHE A 73 13.25 -8.89 -3.98
C PHE A 73 12.27 -9.67 -4.88
N ILE A 74 12.58 -9.84 -6.17
CA ILE A 74 11.73 -10.58 -7.11
C ILE A 74 11.51 -12.02 -6.62
N ASP A 75 12.59 -12.72 -6.25
CA ASP A 75 12.55 -14.12 -5.82
C ASP A 75 11.70 -14.27 -4.54
N GLN A 76 11.93 -13.40 -3.55
CA GLN A 76 11.17 -13.41 -2.29
C GLN A 76 9.69 -13.05 -2.51
N TYR A 77 9.40 -12.09 -3.39
CA TYR A 77 8.03 -11.69 -3.68
C TYR A 77 7.25 -12.83 -4.33
N GLN A 78 7.86 -13.52 -5.29
CA GLN A 78 7.24 -14.70 -5.92
C GLN A 78 7.02 -15.81 -4.89
N GLN A 79 8.00 -16.09 -4.04
CA GLN A 79 7.85 -17.14 -3.02
C GLN A 79 6.71 -16.86 -2.04
N CYS A 80 6.53 -15.61 -1.62
CA CYS A 80 5.58 -15.24 -0.56
C CYS A 80 4.19 -14.84 -1.08
N PHE A 81 4.09 -14.27 -2.28
CA PHE A 81 2.88 -13.56 -2.74
C PHE A 81 2.42 -13.96 -4.14
N SER A 82 2.86 -15.11 -4.66
CA SER A 82 2.31 -15.65 -5.90
C SER A 82 0.86 -16.10 -5.74
N LEU A 83 0.12 -15.98 -6.84
CA LEU A 83 -1.24 -16.45 -7.04
C LEU A 83 -1.21 -17.71 -7.94
N SER A 84 -2.35 -18.40 -8.04
CA SER A 84 -2.49 -19.67 -8.76
C SER A 84 -2.20 -19.60 -10.26
N ASP A 85 -2.23 -18.41 -10.84
CA ASP A 85 -2.03 -18.12 -12.27
C ASP A 85 -0.65 -17.52 -12.58
N HIS A 86 0.32 -17.68 -11.66
CA HIS A 86 1.67 -17.11 -11.73
C HIS A 86 1.74 -15.57 -11.65
N GLN A 87 0.62 -14.90 -11.37
CA GLN A 87 0.63 -13.49 -11.00
C GLN A 87 1.07 -13.32 -9.53
N VAL A 88 1.29 -12.08 -9.13
CA VAL A 88 1.56 -11.72 -7.75
C VAL A 88 0.56 -10.67 -7.27
N ARG A 89 0.19 -10.72 -5.99
CA ARG A 89 -0.74 -9.74 -5.40
C ARG A 89 -0.02 -8.55 -4.77
N LEU A 90 -0.70 -7.41 -4.74
CA LEU A 90 -0.38 -6.26 -3.90
C LEU A 90 -1.64 -5.87 -3.12
N THR A 91 -1.56 -5.95 -1.80
CA THR A 91 -2.68 -5.64 -0.91
C THR A 91 -2.58 -4.20 -0.41
N TYR A 92 -3.66 -3.44 -0.61
CA TYR A 92 -3.78 -2.08 -0.07
C TYR A 92 -5.12 -1.91 0.65
N GLN A 93 -5.17 -0.89 1.50
CA GLN A 93 -6.32 -0.61 2.34
C GLN A 93 -6.81 0.81 2.05
N PRO A 94 -7.73 0.99 1.09
CA PRO A 94 -8.34 2.30 0.83
C PRO A 94 -9.11 2.82 2.05
N LEU A 95 -9.22 4.15 2.10
CA LEU A 95 -9.96 4.91 3.10
C LEU A 95 -10.91 5.87 2.39
N TRP A 96 -12.20 5.74 2.65
CA TRP A 96 -13.22 6.66 2.16
C TRP A 96 -13.85 7.39 3.33
N ILE A 97 -13.93 8.72 3.22
CA ILE A 97 -14.55 9.59 4.22
C ILE A 97 -15.44 10.58 3.50
N VAL A 98 -16.72 10.62 3.89
CA VAL A 98 -17.64 11.68 3.51
C VAL A 98 -17.93 12.49 4.76
N ALA A 99 -17.62 13.77 4.71
CA ALA A 99 -17.71 14.66 5.85
C ALA A 99 -18.37 15.98 5.44
N ARG A 100 -19.21 16.52 6.31
CA ARG A 100 -19.83 17.84 6.15
C ARG A 100 -19.20 18.80 7.16
N TYR A 101 -18.75 19.95 6.70
CA TYR A 101 -18.23 20.99 7.59
C TYR A 101 -19.35 21.50 8.51
N LYS A 102 -19.07 21.61 9.81
CA LYS A 102 -20.01 22.14 10.79
C LYS A 102 -20.04 23.67 10.66
N ARG A 103 -20.90 24.17 9.78
CA ARG A 103 -21.27 25.59 9.71
C ARG A 103 -22.70 25.75 10.14
#